data_AF-A0A2D6R3Q9-F1
#
_entry.id   AF-A0A2D6R3Q9-F1
#
_cell.length_a   1.000
_cell.length_b   1.000
_cell.length_c   1.000
_cell.angle_alpha   90.00
_cell.angle_beta   90.00
_cell.angle_gamma   90.00
#
_symmetry.space_group_name_H-M   'P 1'
#
loop_
_entity.id
_entity.type
_entity.pdbx_description
1 polymer ?
#
loop_
_entity_poly.entity_id
_entity_poly.type
_entity_poly.pdbx_seq_one_letter_code
_entity_poly.pdbx_strand_id
1 'polypeptide(L)'
;MTNRFSRLGLVATVAIWVASSPPAAAQDVAYTVAMPHLTGGLLHVTMEIDDAPGDTIDVAMPAWSPGGYGLHWASKNVQELRAEDGDGQPLDAVQVDTSRWRIRPAAPTVRVHYKVYVGPRSMDDSFVRISGTRSLMYVVGDPPYPATGPVTIAVDAPAEWTFATGLTATGPGVFTAPDYDTLIDSPIDVAEQLDLLTFDDHGARYEVAIRNPHGYDPEHFIGEIKAIVAEQAEMMGGVPFDRYVFLLTGQNRRGGGLEHLNSTTISFKRYDDLDSADYHRLQFLFAHEFFHLWNVKRIRPEILGPFDYSGAQHTRNLYVSEGMSDYYGYLSVTRAGLWTRPEFYAELAKVIDTLQSAPGRLVTSVESASWNAWTRSDNSAHTGISYYIKGSLVGLLIDLEMRERTDGRASLDDVFRYLMAEHGLPKPGFAEDGGFQAAVELITAEAGGDRDFSELFERYVSGIEELDYNAALQHVGLRLETDRGQPRRSLGVSMAVDADRLVVSAIPPTGAGYNAGLMAGDVILMLDGDRAVPSTFEARLQAKAAGDPIELLVARGDRVVTVPVRLQNDRATTYRIVEMPNATDRAVSLREAWLTPYMTP
;
A
#
# COMPACT_ATOMS: atom_id res chain seq x y z
N MET A 1 -66.67 44.77 -21.97
CA MET A 1 -65.71 45.86 -22.15
C MET A 1 -64.49 45.57 -21.29
N THR A 2 -63.38 45.29 -21.96
CA THR A 2 -62.10 44.79 -21.45
C THR A 2 -61.27 45.91 -20.84
N ASN A 3 -60.68 45.70 -19.65
CA ASN A 3 -59.52 46.47 -19.24
C ASN A 3 -58.54 45.65 -18.39
N ARG A 4 -57.27 45.72 -18.80
CA ARG A 4 -56.08 45.08 -18.26
C ARG A 4 -55.70 45.67 -16.90
N PHE A 5 -55.19 44.85 -15.98
CA PHE A 5 -54.19 45.30 -15.01
C PHE A 5 -53.18 44.18 -14.71
N SER A 6 -51.93 44.47 -15.05
CA SER A 6 -50.71 43.73 -14.78
C SER A 6 -50.36 43.81 -13.30
N ARG A 7 -49.96 42.70 -12.67
CA ARG A 7 -49.31 42.69 -11.34
C ARG A 7 -47.84 42.32 -11.52
N LEU A 8 -46.95 43.28 -11.23
CA LEU A 8 -45.53 43.05 -10.96
C LEU A 8 -45.40 42.30 -9.63
N GLY A 9 -44.70 41.16 -9.63
CA GLY A 9 -44.23 40.48 -8.43
C GLY A 9 -42.80 40.91 -8.12
N LEU A 10 -42.59 41.48 -6.93
CA LEU A 10 -41.29 41.88 -6.40
C LEU A 10 -40.54 40.63 -5.90
N VAL A 11 -39.39 40.31 -6.49
CA VAL A 11 -38.48 39.26 -5.98
C VAL A 11 -37.50 39.94 -5.01
N ALA A 12 -37.55 39.56 -3.74
CA ALA A 12 -36.60 40.00 -2.72
C ALA A 12 -35.40 39.05 -2.72
N THR A 13 -34.23 39.54 -3.14
CA THR A 13 -32.96 38.82 -3.07
C THR A 13 -32.40 38.92 -1.65
N VAL A 14 -32.38 37.83 -0.91
CA VAL A 14 -31.68 37.72 0.38
C VAL A 14 -30.21 37.42 0.05
N ALA A 15 -29.34 38.42 0.21
CA ALA A 15 -27.90 38.23 0.12
C ALA A 15 -27.40 37.64 1.45
N ILE A 16 -27.06 36.35 1.45
CA ILE A 16 -26.36 35.70 2.56
C ILE A 16 -24.89 36.12 2.44
N TRP A 17 -24.46 37.01 3.34
CA TRP A 17 -23.03 37.30 3.54
C TRP A 17 -22.42 36.13 4.32
N VAL A 18 -21.73 35.24 3.61
CA VAL A 18 -20.81 34.30 4.24
C VAL A 18 -19.61 35.13 4.72
N ALA A 19 -19.49 35.31 6.03
CA ALA A 19 -18.29 35.92 6.61
C ALA A 19 -17.12 34.94 6.41
N SER A 20 -16.26 35.22 5.44
CA SER A 20 -14.98 34.54 5.29
C SER A 20 -14.05 35.02 6.40
N SER A 21 -13.74 34.13 7.36
CA SER A 21 -12.62 34.36 8.29
C SER A 21 -11.34 34.62 7.49
N PRO A 22 -10.45 35.52 7.94
CA PRO A 22 -9.15 35.67 7.32
C PRO A 22 -8.41 34.32 7.38
N PRO A 23 -7.67 33.92 6.33
CA PRO A 23 -6.85 32.73 6.38
C PRO A 23 -5.90 32.83 7.58
N ALA A 24 -5.73 31.74 8.32
CA ALA A 24 -4.71 31.65 9.36
C ALA A 24 -3.36 32.03 8.74
N ALA A 25 -2.57 32.85 9.42
CA ALA A 25 -1.23 33.20 8.93
C ALA A 25 -0.39 31.93 8.79
N ALA A 26 0.39 31.85 7.70
CA ALA A 26 1.35 30.76 7.53
C ALA A 26 2.37 30.79 8.67
N GLN A 27 2.69 29.63 9.23
CA GLN A 27 3.70 29.49 10.29
C GLN A 27 5.02 29.03 9.69
N ASP A 28 6.12 29.66 10.11
CA ASP A 28 7.46 29.19 9.81
C ASP A 28 7.88 28.19 10.90
N VAL A 29 8.23 26.97 10.47
CA VAL A 29 8.61 25.88 11.40
C VAL A 29 9.96 25.32 11.00
N ALA A 30 10.90 25.34 11.95
CA ALA A 30 12.24 24.81 11.77
C ALA A 30 12.50 23.62 12.68
N TYR A 31 13.05 22.54 12.13
CA TYR A 31 13.47 21.35 12.87
C TYR A 31 15.00 21.27 12.93
N THR A 32 15.53 20.92 14.10
CA THR A 32 16.90 20.41 14.25
C THR A 32 16.82 18.97 14.74
N VAL A 33 17.39 18.04 14.00
CA VAL A 33 17.44 16.62 14.34
C VAL A 33 18.88 16.22 14.60
N ALA A 34 19.20 15.89 15.85
CA ALA A 34 20.51 15.42 16.27
C ALA A 34 20.47 13.94 16.66
N MET A 35 21.60 13.27 16.48
CA MET A 35 21.77 11.83 16.77
C MET A 35 23.04 11.57 17.59
N PRO A 36 23.15 12.10 18.82
CA PRO A 36 24.39 12.09 19.61
C PRO A 36 24.87 10.67 19.97
N HIS A 37 23.95 9.70 20.02
CA HIS A 37 24.24 8.30 20.33
C HIS A 37 23.46 7.36 19.39
N LEU A 38 24.08 7.06 18.24
CA LEU A 38 23.51 6.21 17.18
C LEU A 38 22.93 4.88 17.70
N THR A 39 23.71 4.14 18.50
CA THR A 39 23.32 2.83 19.04
C THR A 39 22.19 2.88 20.07
N GLY A 40 21.81 4.08 20.53
CA GLY A 40 20.65 4.28 21.41
C GLY A 40 19.31 4.26 20.68
N GLY A 41 19.31 4.40 19.35
CA GLY A 41 18.08 4.43 18.53
C GLY A 41 17.18 5.64 18.79
N LEU A 42 17.73 6.72 19.35
CA LEU A 42 17.01 7.96 19.70
C LEU A 42 17.45 9.12 18.81
N LEU A 43 16.47 9.79 18.21
CA LEU A 43 16.65 11.11 17.62
C LEU A 43 16.32 12.17 18.66
N HIS A 44 17.14 13.21 18.75
CA HIS A 44 16.88 14.41 19.55
C HIS A 44 16.35 15.47 18.61
N VAL A 45 15.11 15.90 18.80
CA VAL A 45 14.45 16.86 17.92
C VAL A 45 14.15 18.15 18.67
N THR A 46 14.51 19.26 18.06
CA THR A 46 14.04 20.60 18.43
C THR A 46 13.17 21.11 17.29
N MET A 47 11.94 21.52 17.60
CA MET A 47 11.00 22.16 16.68
C MET A 47 10.82 23.61 17.15
N GLU A 48 11.27 24.56 16.34
CA GLU A 48 11.08 25.99 16.56
C GLU A 48 9.89 26.47 15.73
N ILE A 49 8.99 27.21 16.38
CA ILE A 49 7.74 27.72 15.83
C ILE A 49 7.72 29.21 16.06
N ASP A 50 7.68 29.99 14.98
CA ASP A 50 7.53 31.43 15.04
C ASP A 50 6.08 31.85 14.75
N ASP A 51 5.71 33.03 15.24
CA ASP A 51 4.38 33.65 15.08
C ASP A 51 3.23 32.78 15.61
N ALA A 52 3.42 32.24 16.81
CA ALA A 52 2.41 31.44 17.52
C ALA A 52 1.04 32.14 17.64
N PRO A 53 -0.07 31.52 17.17
CA PRO A 53 -1.38 32.12 17.24
C PRO A 53 -2.02 31.95 18.64
N GLY A 54 -2.53 33.05 19.21
CA GLY A 54 -3.44 33.01 20.36
C GLY A 54 -2.75 32.82 21.72
N ASP A 55 -3.46 32.21 22.68
CA ASP A 55 -2.96 31.98 24.05
C ASP A 55 -2.29 30.61 24.23
N THR A 56 -2.49 29.69 23.28
CA THR A 56 -2.01 28.29 23.35
C THR A 56 -1.63 27.77 21.96
N ILE A 57 -0.62 26.91 21.89
CA ILE A 57 -0.25 26.18 20.66
C ILE A 57 -0.43 24.69 20.89
N ASP A 58 -1.01 23.99 19.93
CA ASP A 58 -1.06 22.53 19.93
C ASP A 58 -0.06 21.98 18.90
N VAL A 59 0.79 21.04 19.32
CA VAL A 59 1.67 20.25 18.43
C VAL A 59 1.29 18.78 18.50
N ALA A 60 1.42 18.05 17.39
CA ALA A 60 1.02 16.65 17.33
C ALA A 60 2.00 15.79 16.54
N MET A 61 2.14 14.53 16.96
CA MET A 61 2.84 13.48 16.20
C MET A 61 1.81 12.75 15.32
N PRO A 62 2.10 12.46 14.03
CA PRO A 62 1.20 11.67 13.21
C PRO A 62 0.87 10.29 13.81
N ALA A 63 -0.41 9.92 13.78
CA ALA A 63 -0.87 8.62 14.22
C ALA A 63 -0.56 7.51 13.20
N TRP A 64 -0.42 7.87 11.93
CA TRP A 64 -0.24 6.99 10.79
C TRP A 64 0.61 7.65 9.69
N SER A 65 0.92 6.90 8.63
CA SER A 65 1.70 7.37 7.48
C SER A 65 0.91 7.14 6.19
N PRO A 66 0.77 8.12 5.28
CA PRO A 66 0.27 7.88 3.93
C PRO A 66 1.00 6.70 3.27
N GLY A 67 0.26 5.80 2.62
CA GLY A 67 0.76 4.50 2.11
C GLY A 67 0.81 3.37 3.14
N GLY A 68 1.01 3.70 4.41
CA GLY A 68 1.09 2.73 5.51
C GLY A 68 -0.20 2.66 6.33
N TYR A 69 -1.33 2.23 5.74
CA TYR A 69 -2.68 2.22 6.35
C TYR A 69 -2.78 1.40 7.64
N GLY A 70 -2.47 2.06 8.75
CA GLY A 70 -2.48 1.48 10.08
C GLY A 70 -2.07 2.53 11.10
N LEU A 71 -2.66 2.45 12.29
CA LEU A 71 -2.30 3.34 13.39
C LEU A 71 -1.00 2.84 14.04
N HIS A 72 0.08 3.58 13.83
CA HIS A 72 1.40 3.26 14.38
C HIS A 72 1.62 3.93 15.75
N TRP A 73 0.96 5.07 15.98
CA TRP A 73 1.08 5.90 17.19
C TRP A 73 2.54 6.16 17.55
N ALA A 74 3.28 6.84 16.66
CA ALA A 74 4.68 7.17 16.91
C ALA A 74 4.87 8.00 18.19
N SER A 75 3.81 8.68 18.66
CA SER A 75 3.75 9.37 19.94
C SER A 75 4.17 8.49 21.14
N LYS A 76 3.94 7.18 21.10
CA LYS A 76 4.36 6.25 22.17
C LYS A 76 5.88 6.17 22.35
N ASN A 77 6.64 6.61 21.34
CA ASN A 77 8.10 6.60 21.35
C ASN A 77 8.71 7.96 21.74
N VAL A 78 7.88 8.98 21.98
CA VAL A 78 8.31 10.32 22.37
C VAL A 78 8.71 10.32 23.85
N GLN A 79 9.83 10.96 24.16
CA GLN A 79 10.41 11.05 25.50
C GLN A 79 10.87 12.47 25.79
N GLU A 80 10.85 12.85 27.07
CA GLU A 80 11.42 14.12 27.57
C GLU A 80 10.90 15.37 26.83
N LEU A 81 9.62 15.35 26.42
CA LEU A 81 9.01 16.51 25.78
C LEU A 81 8.94 17.68 26.76
N ARG A 82 9.47 18.83 26.32
CA ARG A 82 9.40 20.12 27.04
C ARG A 82 9.31 21.25 26.02
N ALA A 83 8.84 22.41 26.47
CA ALA A 83 8.80 23.62 25.66
C ALA A 83 9.45 24.80 26.39
N GLU A 84 10.02 25.73 25.63
CA GLU A 84 10.57 27.01 26.09
C GLU A 84 10.22 28.13 25.09
N ASP A 85 10.26 29.39 25.55
CA ASP A 85 10.13 30.55 24.68
C ASP A 85 11.45 30.93 23.98
N GLY A 86 11.41 31.97 23.14
CA GLY A 86 12.60 32.47 22.43
C GLY A 86 13.77 32.89 23.35
N ASP A 87 13.48 33.28 24.60
CA ASP A 87 14.45 33.67 25.63
C ASP A 87 14.91 32.49 26.51
N GLY A 88 14.42 31.27 26.23
CA GLY A 88 14.76 30.05 26.96
C GLY A 88 14.03 29.89 28.31
N GLN A 89 12.95 30.64 28.54
CA GLN A 89 12.11 30.43 29.72
C GLN A 89 11.20 29.21 29.50
N PRO A 90 11.11 28.29 30.48
CA PRO A 90 10.24 27.12 30.36
C PRO A 90 8.77 27.49 30.17
N LEU A 91 8.09 26.80 29.24
CA LEU A 91 6.65 26.88 29.01
C LEU A 91 5.96 25.62 29.54
N ASP A 92 4.68 25.73 29.92
CA ASP A 92 3.88 24.57 30.32
C ASP A 92 3.50 23.76 29.08
N ALA A 93 3.89 22.49 29.02
CA ALA A 93 3.60 21.58 27.91
C ALA A 93 2.94 20.31 28.45
N VAL A 94 1.66 20.09 28.09
CA VAL A 94 0.86 18.99 28.61
C VAL A 94 0.30 18.16 27.47
N GLN A 95 0.45 16.84 27.55
CA GLN A 95 -0.20 15.93 26.61
C GLN A 95 -1.72 15.95 26.83
N VAL A 96 -2.49 16.24 25.77
CA VAL A 96 -3.95 16.41 25.86
C VAL A 96 -4.74 15.26 25.22
N ASP A 97 -4.09 14.42 24.42
CA ASP A 97 -4.61 13.15 23.91
C ASP A 97 -3.48 12.19 23.50
N THR A 98 -3.79 11.12 22.76
CA THR A 98 -2.84 10.07 22.35
C THR A 98 -1.61 10.59 21.61
N SER A 99 -1.71 11.69 20.86
CA SER A 99 -0.61 12.18 20.02
C SER A 99 -0.45 13.69 19.96
N ARG A 100 -1.19 14.46 20.76
CA ARG A 100 -1.14 15.92 20.82
C ARG A 100 -0.71 16.45 22.19
N TRP A 101 0.09 17.50 22.15
CA TRP A 101 0.55 18.28 23.29
C TRP A 101 0.12 19.74 23.15
N ARG A 102 -0.28 20.35 24.26
CA ARG A 102 -0.68 21.75 24.35
C ARG A 102 0.36 22.55 25.13
N ILE A 103 0.79 23.66 24.57
CA ILE A 103 1.82 24.55 25.11
C ILE A 103 1.18 25.87 25.57
N ARG A 104 1.57 26.37 26.76
CA ARG A 104 1.05 27.60 27.37
C ARG A 104 2.12 28.39 28.15
N PRO A 105 2.04 29.74 28.14
CA PRO A 105 1.32 30.56 27.16
C PRO A 105 1.96 30.42 25.77
N ALA A 106 1.25 30.80 24.71
CA ALA A 106 1.91 31.04 23.43
C ALA A 106 2.85 32.24 23.56
N ALA A 107 4.14 32.02 23.29
CA ALA A 107 5.15 33.05 23.13
C ALA A 107 5.37 33.32 21.63
N PRO A 108 5.88 34.51 21.23
CA PRO A 108 6.14 34.80 19.82
C PRO A 108 6.98 33.74 19.10
N THR A 109 7.96 33.19 19.82
CA THR A 109 8.75 32.02 19.40
C THR A 109 8.60 30.95 20.47
N VAL A 110 8.31 29.72 20.05
CA VAL A 110 8.24 28.53 20.91
C VAL A 110 9.19 27.47 20.39
N ARG A 111 10.03 26.92 21.27
CA ARG A 111 10.88 25.76 20.99
C ARG A 111 10.35 24.55 21.73
N VAL A 112 10.01 23.50 21.00
CA VAL A 112 9.63 22.20 21.53
C VAL A 112 10.79 21.25 21.39
N HIS A 113 11.25 20.69 22.50
CA HIS A 113 12.31 19.69 22.52
C HIS A 113 11.74 18.34 22.90
N TYR A 114 12.12 17.30 22.18
CA TYR A 114 11.78 15.93 22.52
C TYR A 114 12.81 14.95 22.00
N LYS A 115 12.80 13.74 22.55
CA LYS A 115 13.52 12.59 21.97
C LYS A 115 12.50 11.62 21.39
N VAL A 116 12.85 10.91 20.33
CA VAL A 116 11.97 9.90 19.74
C VAL A 116 12.74 8.63 19.38
N TYR A 117 12.25 7.49 19.84
CA TYR A 117 12.85 6.19 19.55
C TYR A 117 12.40 5.68 18.17
N VAL A 118 13.35 5.49 17.26
CA VAL A 118 13.11 5.01 15.88
C VAL A 118 13.52 3.54 15.69
N GLY A 119 14.35 3.02 16.60
CA GLY A 119 14.72 1.61 16.68
C GLY A 119 15.67 1.10 15.59
N PRO A 120 16.11 -0.16 15.70
CA PRO A 120 17.25 -0.71 14.94
C PRO A 120 16.99 -0.91 13.44
N ARG A 121 15.75 -0.72 12.98
CA ARG A 121 15.42 -0.75 11.55
C ARG A 121 15.70 0.57 10.85
N SER A 122 15.64 1.66 11.61
CA SER A 122 15.83 3.02 11.10
C SER A 122 17.14 3.62 11.59
N MET A 123 17.85 3.00 12.52
CA MET A 123 19.05 3.60 13.12
C MET A 123 19.99 2.53 13.66
N ASP A 124 21.24 2.59 13.24
CA ASP A 124 22.37 1.81 13.78
C ASP A 124 23.65 2.67 13.78
N ASP A 125 24.79 2.09 14.09
CA ASP A 125 26.09 2.78 14.20
C ASP A 125 26.65 3.32 12.89
N SER A 126 26.03 2.98 11.75
CA SER A 126 26.47 3.35 10.39
C SER A 126 25.41 4.08 9.56
N PHE A 127 24.18 4.19 10.07
CA PHE A 127 23.04 4.65 9.30
C PHE A 127 21.89 5.17 10.16
N VAL A 128 21.20 6.20 9.66
CA VAL A 128 19.90 6.64 10.15
C VAL A 128 18.96 6.91 8.96
N ARG A 129 17.71 6.47 9.09
CA ARG A 129 16.57 6.88 8.28
C ARG A 129 15.62 7.71 9.14
N ILE A 130 15.49 8.99 8.82
CA ILE A 130 14.50 9.88 9.41
C ILE A 130 13.21 9.75 8.61
N SER A 131 12.25 8.98 9.11
CA SER A 131 10.89 8.90 8.56
C SER A 131 10.02 9.98 9.18
N GLY A 132 9.58 10.97 8.40
CA GLY A 132 8.93 12.17 8.94
C GLY A 132 7.72 11.88 9.83
N THR A 133 6.77 11.06 9.37
CA THR A 133 5.57 10.66 10.13
C THR A 133 5.86 9.91 11.45
N ARG A 134 7.09 9.45 11.65
CA ARG A 134 7.51 8.73 12.86
C ARG A 134 8.48 9.52 13.74
N SER A 135 8.92 10.70 13.30
CA SER A 135 9.99 11.45 13.94
C SER A 135 9.66 12.93 14.17
N LEU A 136 8.81 13.54 13.34
CA LEU A 136 8.59 14.98 13.29
C LEU A 136 7.15 15.30 13.70
N MET A 137 6.97 16.12 14.74
CA MET A 137 5.65 16.68 15.10
C MET A 137 5.26 17.80 14.13
N TYR A 138 3.96 18.09 13.98
CA TYR A 138 3.45 19.30 13.31
C TYR A 138 2.79 20.25 14.29
N VAL A 139 2.69 21.53 13.93
CA VAL A 139 1.78 22.46 14.59
C VAL A 139 0.38 22.23 14.05
N VAL A 140 -0.60 22.06 14.93
CA VAL A 140 -2.00 21.91 14.54
C VAL A 140 -2.52 23.26 14.03
N GLY A 141 -2.84 23.33 12.74
CA GLY A 141 -3.35 24.51 12.04
C GLY A 141 -4.86 24.62 12.14
N ASP A 142 -5.56 24.58 11.00
CA ASP A 142 -7.02 24.40 10.97
C ASP A 142 -7.33 22.93 11.37
N PRO A 143 -7.77 22.66 12.61
CA PRO A 143 -7.76 21.29 13.13
C PRO A 143 -8.66 20.38 12.28
N PRO A 144 -8.22 19.15 11.95
CA PRO A 144 -7.04 18.46 12.51
C PRO A 144 -5.75 18.60 11.68
N TYR A 145 -5.71 19.48 10.69
CA TYR A 145 -4.64 19.54 9.69
C TYR A 145 -3.39 20.28 10.20
N PRO A 146 -2.21 20.01 9.62
CA PRO A 146 -1.02 20.81 9.88
C PRO A 146 -1.21 22.29 9.54
N ALA A 147 -0.50 23.16 10.25
CA ALA A 147 -0.37 24.56 9.87
C ALA A 147 0.28 24.67 8.49
N THR A 148 -0.21 25.61 7.68
CA THR A 148 0.37 25.92 6.37
C THR A 148 1.65 26.74 6.53
N GLY A 149 2.61 26.57 5.63
CA GLY A 149 3.84 27.38 5.60
C GLY A 149 5.07 26.52 5.31
N PRO A 150 6.16 27.14 4.84
CA PRO A 150 7.39 26.43 4.56
C PRO A 150 7.99 25.85 5.84
N VAL A 151 8.76 24.79 5.68
CA VAL A 151 9.46 24.14 6.78
C VAL A 151 10.92 23.89 6.42
N THR A 152 11.79 24.02 7.41
CA THR A 152 13.22 23.75 7.28
C THR A 152 13.64 22.64 8.24
N ILE A 153 14.55 21.76 7.83
CA ILE A 153 15.13 20.73 8.69
C ILE A 153 16.65 20.76 8.58
N ALA A 154 17.33 20.88 9.71
CA ALA A 154 18.76 20.69 9.86
C ALA A 154 19.04 19.36 10.56
N VAL A 155 19.90 18.53 9.98
CA VAL A 155 20.28 17.22 10.51
C VAL A 155 21.74 17.27 10.97
N ASP A 156 21.95 17.18 12.28
CA ASP A 156 23.27 17.11 12.91
C ASP A 156 23.75 15.65 12.90
N ALA A 157 24.45 15.30 11.82
CA ALA A 157 25.06 14.01 11.58
C ALA A 157 26.59 14.13 11.51
N PRO A 158 27.35 13.03 11.65
CA PRO A 158 28.80 13.06 11.45
C PRO A 158 29.18 13.67 10.10
N ALA A 159 30.19 14.53 10.07
CA ALA A 159 30.50 15.38 8.91
C ALA A 159 30.80 14.63 7.60
N GLU A 160 31.32 13.40 7.69
CA GLU A 160 31.68 12.56 6.53
C GLU A 160 30.51 11.70 6.02
N TRP A 161 29.34 11.76 6.67
CA TRP A 161 28.20 10.95 6.28
C TRP A 161 27.47 11.53 5.07
N THR A 162 26.97 10.63 4.24
CA THR A 162 26.26 10.95 3.00
C THR A 162 24.76 11.00 3.23
N PHE A 163 24.11 12.04 2.71
CA PHE A 163 22.65 12.19 2.74
C PHE A 163 22.02 11.75 1.41
N ALA A 164 20.86 11.11 1.49
CA ALA A 164 19.97 10.85 0.36
C ALA A 164 18.51 11.13 0.76
N THR A 165 17.85 12.02 0.02
CA THR A 165 16.46 12.42 0.28
C THR A 165 15.86 13.09 -0.95
N GLY A 166 14.54 13.07 -1.09
CA GLY A 166 13.80 13.85 -2.08
C GLY A 166 13.77 15.37 -1.81
N LEU A 167 14.12 15.82 -0.60
CA LEU A 167 14.08 17.25 -0.22
C LEU A 167 15.10 18.11 -0.97
N THR A 168 14.82 19.41 -1.06
CA THR A 168 15.76 20.41 -1.58
C THR A 168 16.77 20.79 -0.51
N ALA A 169 18.06 20.57 -0.78
CA ALA A 169 19.13 21.01 0.11
C ALA A 169 19.37 22.52 -0.03
N THR A 170 19.49 23.22 1.10
CA THR A 170 19.86 24.65 1.19
C THR A 170 21.25 24.85 1.80
N GLY A 171 21.83 23.79 2.36
CA GLY A 171 23.20 23.72 2.87
C GLY A 171 23.57 22.30 3.29
N PRO A 172 24.81 22.05 3.74
CA PRO A 172 25.21 20.74 4.24
C PRO A 172 24.31 20.28 5.40
N GLY A 173 23.60 19.17 5.22
CA GLY A 173 22.65 18.64 6.20
C GLY A 173 21.41 19.50 6.45
N VAL A 174 21.16 20.54 5.64
CA VAL A 174 20.00 21.44 5.79
C VAL A 174 19.12 21.35 4.55
N PHE A 175 17.84 21.10 4.76
CA PHE A 175 16.84 20.90 3.72
C PHE A 175 15.59 21.74 3.98
N THR A 176 14.81 21.99 2.93
CA THR A 176 13.52 22.70 3.02
C THR A 176 12.42 21.98 2.26
N ALA A 177 11.18 22.19 2.69
CA ALA A 177 9.96 21.78 2.02
C ALA A 177 8.92 22.92 2.03
N PRO A 178 8.03 22.99 1.04
CA PRO A 178 7.00 24.03 0.96
C PRO A 178 5.94 23.94 2.07
N ASP A 179 5.77 22.76 2.65
CA ASP A 179 4.82 22.47 3.73
C ASP A 179 5.23 21.23 4.52
N TYR A 180 4.55 21.02 5.67
CA TYR A 180 4.77 19.85 6.52
C TYR A 180 4.49 18.54 5.79
N ASP A 181 3.44 18.48 4.96
CA ASP A 181 3.06 17.27 4.21
C ASP A 181 4.21 16.81 3.30
N THR A 182 4.84 17.73 2.58
CA THR A 182 6.00 17.46 1.73
C THR A 182 7.23 17.06 2.55
N LEU A 183 7.45 17.69 3.71
CA LEU A 183 8.55 17.32 4.61
C LEU A 183 8.42 15.87 5.09
N ILE A 184 7.24 15.49 5.60
CA ILE A 184 7.08 14.15 6.17
C ILE A 184 6.97 13.04 5.14
N ASP A 185 6.62 13.40 3.92
CA ASP A 185 6.66 12.51 2.76
C ASP A 185 8.06 12.37 2.15
N SER A 186 9.07 13.08 2.67
CA SER A 186 10.43 13.00 2.14
C SER A 186 11.38 12.40 3.18
N PRO A 187 11.50 11.07 3.24
CA PRO A 187 12.45 10.42 4.14
C PRO A 187 13.89 10.89 3.86
N ILE A 188 14.70 10.93 4.92
CA ILE A 188 16.13 11.29 4.85
C ILE A 188 16.95 10.09 5.30
N ASP A 189 17.69 9.50 4.37
CA ASP A 189 18.75 8.57 4.68
C ASP A 189 20.04 9.33 4.91
N VAL A 190 20.73 9.01 6.00
CA VAL A 190 22.07 9.50 6.29
C VAL A 190 22.93 8.32 6.74
N ALA A 191 24.04 8.09 6.06
CA ALA A 191 24.86 6.91 6.29
C ALA A 191 26.35 7.21 6.16
N GLU A 192 27.18 6.39 6.81
CA GLU A 192 28.62 6.40 6.58
C GLU A 192 28.95 6.14 5.11
N GLN A 193 28.22 5.22 4.47
CA GLN A 193 28.40 4.85 3.06
C GLN A 193 27.06 4.57 2.40
N LEU A 194 26.86 5.16 1.22
CA LEU A 194 25.78 4.85 0.27
C LEU A 194 26.41 4.66 -1.11
N ASP A 195 26.00 3.62 -1.83
CA ASP A 195 26.23 3.59 -3.26
C ASP A 195 25.28 4.58 -3.91
N LEU A 196 25.82 5.58 -4.60
CA LEU A 196 25.06 6.62 -5.28
C LEU A 196 25.18 6.45 -6.78
N LEU A 197 24.06 6.09 -7.40
CA LEU A 197 23.94 5.90 -8.84
C LEU A 197 22.93 6.90 -9.38
N THR A 198 23.07 7.28 -10.64
CA THR A 198 22.19 8.27 -11.25
C THR A 198 21.96 8.04 -12.73
N PHE A 199 20.79 8.41 -13.23
CA PHE A 199 20.48 8.45 -14.66
C PHE A 199 19.46 9.55 -14.96
N ASP A 200 19.38 9.96 -16.23
CA ASP A 200 18.40 10.92 -16.71
C ASP A 200 17.44 10.22 -17.67
N ASP A 201 16.14 10.51 -17.55
CA ASP A 201 15.09 9.90 -18.36
C ASP A 201 13.83 10.78 -18.35
N HIS A 202 13.13 10.93 -19.47
CA HIS A 202 11.90 11.74 -19.58
C HIS A 202 11.96 13.16 -19.00
N GLY A 203 13.14 13.81 -19.06
CA GLY A 203 13.34 15.17 -18.55
C GLY A 203 13.59 15.28 -17.05
N ALA A 204 13.67 14.17 -16.32
CA ALA A 204 13.96 14.14 -14.90
C ALA A 204 15.28 13.44 -14.57
N ARG A 205 15.86 13.84 -13.43
CA ARG A 205 17.03 13.21 -12.81
C ARG A 205 16.59 12.14 -11.82
N TYR A 206 17.11 10.93 -11.97
CA TYR A 206 16.90 9.85 -11.02
C TYR A 206 18.17 9.60 -10.23
N GLU A 207 18.02 9.46 -8.93
CA GLU A 207 19.07 9.08 -8.00
C GLU A 207 18.70 7.75 -7.35
N VAL A 208 19.64 6.83 -7.27
CA VAL A 208 19.49 5.54 -6.61
C VAL A 208 20.54 5.47 -5.52
N ALA A 209 20.09 5.63 -4.28
CA ALA A 209 20.93 5.55 -3.10
C ALA A 209 20.76 4.18 -2.45
N ILE A 210 21.82 3.38 -2.41
CA ILE A 210 21.75 2.00 -1.97
C ILE A 210 22.60 1.78 -0.74
N ARG A 211 21.95 1.32 0.33
CA ARG A 211 22.59 0.84 1.53
C ARG A 211 22.71 -0.68 1.51
N ASN A 212 23.89 -1.19 1.89
CA ASN A 212 24.17 -2.63 2.07
C ASN A 212 23.79 -3.52 0.86
N PRO A 213 24.10 -3.16 -0.40
CA PRO A 213 23.67 -3.97 -1.54
C PRO A 213 24.34 -5.36 -1.60
N HIS A 214 25.67 -5.42 -1.43
CA HIS A 214 26.56 -6.59 -1.53
C HIS A 214 26.42 -7.42 -2.81
N GLY A 215 27.46 -7.38 -3.67
CA GLY A 215 27.64 -8.31 -4.81
C GLY A 215 26.66 -8.17 -5.97
N TYR A 216 26.08 -6.98 -6.13
CA TYR A 216 25.29 -6.59 -7.30
C TYR A 216 26.15 -6.02 -8.43
N ASP A 217 25.64 -6.10 -9.66
CA ASP A 217 26.15 -5.39 -10.83
C ASP A 217 25.42 -4.04 -10.97
N PRO A 218 26.08 -2.89 -10.73
CA PRO A 218 25.45 -1.59 -10.81
C PRO A 218 24.89 -1.24 -12.20
N GLU A 219 25.55 -1.66 -13.29
CA GLU A 219 25.10 -1.32 -14.64
C GLU A 219 23.81 -2.08 -14.98
N HIS A 220 23.78 -3.38 -14.66
CA HIS A 220 22.58 -4.20 -14.86
C HIS A 220 21.42 -3.68 -14.01
N PHE A 221 21.67 -3.39 -12.74
CA PHE A 221 20.66 -2.95 -11.79
C PHE A 221 20.02 -1.60 -12.17
N ILE A 222 20.84 -0.61 -12.55
CA ILE A 222 20.31 0.67 -13.08
C ILE A 222 19.55 0.45 -14.39
N GLY A 223 20.05 -0.43 -15.27
CA GLY A 223 19.41 -0.72 -16.55
C GLY A 223 17.97 -1.20 -16.40
N GLU A 224 17.71 -2.09 -15.44
CA GLU A 224 16.36 -2.58 -15.15
C GLU A 224 15.45 -1.50 -14.55
N ILE A 225 15.96 -0.71 -13.59
CA ILE A 225 15.20 0.42 -13.03
C ILE A 225 14.84 1.41 -14.13
N LYS A 226 15.79 1.74 -15.02
CA LYS A 226 15.56 2.64 -16.14
C LYS A 226 14.49 2.10 -17.11
N ALA A 227 14.51 0.79 -17.40
CA ALA A 227 13.51 0.17 -18.27
C ALA A 227 12.09 0.28 -17.67
N ILE A 228 11.95 0.06 -16.36
CA ILE A 228 10.68 0.23 -15.63
C ILE A 228 10.22 1.69 -15.64
N VAL A 229 11.13 2.62 -15.34
CA VAL A 229 10.85 4.06 -15.32
C VAL A 229 10.37 4.53 -16.69
N ALA A 230 11.07 4.17 -17.75
CA ALA A 230 10.74 4.59 -19.11
C ALA A 230 9.36 4.05 -19.53
N GLU A 231 9.07 2.78 -19.27
CA GLU A 231 7.78 2.17 -19.59
C GLU A 231 6.61 2.85 -18.87
N GLN A 232 6.71 3.09 -17.56
CA GLN A 232 5.63 3.74 -16.81
C GLN A 232 5.50 5.24 -17.12
N ALA A 233 6.62 5.93 -17.36
CA ALA A 233 6.61 7.33 -17.75
C ALA A 233 5.90 7.54 -19.09
N GLU A 234 6.25 6.76 -20.12
CA GLU A 234 5.55 6.83 -21.42
C GLU A 234 4.07 6.47 -21.29
N MET A 235 3.76 5.39 -20.55
CA MET A 235 2.37 4.98 -20.30
C MET A 235 1.54 6.13 -19.69
N MET A 236 2.11 6.92 -18.79
CA MET A 236 1.43 8.01 -18.11
C MET A 236 1.53 9.37 -18.84
N GLY A 237 2.26 9.44 -19.95
CA GLY A 237 2.47 10.67 -20.73
C GLY A 237 3.54 11.61 -20.16
N GLY A 238 4.50 11.06 -19.41
CA GLY A 238 5.63 11.77 -18.81
C GLY A 238 5.61 11.75 -17.28
N VAL A 239 6.61 12.40 -16.67
CA VAL A 239 6.77 12.47 -15.21
C VAL A 239 6.45 13.87 -14.65
N PRO A 240 5.79 13.96 -13.47
CA PRO A 240 5.38 15.23 -12.86
C PRO A 240 6.42 15.80 -11.89
N PHE A 241 7.72 15.59 -12.14
CA PHE A 241 8.84 16.05 -11.31
C PHE A 241 10.11 16.27 -12.14
N ASP A 242 11.06 17.01 -11.57
CA ASP A 242 12.40 17.18 -12.16
C ASP A 242 13.45 16.24 -11.53
N ARG A 243 13.18 15.70 -10.33
CA ARG A 243 14.09 14.82 -9.59
C ARG A 243 13.34 13.76 -8.79
N TYR A 244 13.82 12.52 -8.82
CA TYR A 244 13.27 11.39 -8.05
C TYR A 244 14.36 10.54 -7.40
N VAL A 245 14.14 10.08 -6.17
CA VAL A 245 15.14 9.34 -5.39
C VAL A 245 14.64 7.95 -4.97
N PHE A 246 15.34 6.90 -5.38
CA PHE A 246 15.16 5.54 -4.86
C PHE A 246 16.07 5.32 -3.65
N LEU A 247 15.48 5.13 -2.47
CA LEU A 247 16.18 4.90 -1.20
C LEU A 247 16.15 3.40 -0.85
N LEU A 248 17.20 2.69 -1.26
CA LEU A 248 17.25 1.24 -1.26
C LEU A 248 18.06 0.69 -0.07
N THR A 249 17.59 -0.40 0.55
CA THR A 249 18.29 -1.03 1.68
C THR A 249 18.30 -2.56 1.58
N GLY A 250 19.50 -3.14 1.43
CA GLY A 250 19.73 -4.57 1.53
C GLY A 250 19.75 -5.05 2.99
N GLN A 251 19.03 -6.14 3.29
CA GLN A 251 18.89 -6.71 4.64
C GLN A 251 18.79 -8.25 4.63
N ASN A 252 18.91 -8.91 5.78
CA ASN A 252 18.90 -10.38 5.87
C ASN A 252 17.49 -11.02 5.86
N ARG A 253 16.49 -10.32 5.32
CA ARG A 253 15.09 -10.77 5.25
C ARG A 253 14.38 -10.13 4.07
N ARG A 254 13.23 -10.70 3.70
CA ARG A 254 12.32 -10.07 2.74
C ARG A 254 11.88 -8.70 3.27
N GLY A 255 11.82 -7.73 2.37
CA GLY A 255 11.34 -6.38 2.64
C GLY A 255 10.10 -6.02 1.83
N GLY A 256 9.77 -4.75 1.88
CA GLY A 256 8.74 -4.09 1.09
C GLY A 256 9.17 -2.65 0.82
N GLY A 257 8.29 -1.87 0.21
CA GLY A 257 8.52 -0.45 0.01
C GLY A 257 7.46 0.44 0.67
N LEU A 258 7.69 1.74 0.49
CA LEU A 258 6.76 2.80 0.83
C LEU A 258 7.00 3.94 -0.16
N GLU A 259 5.91 4.40 -0.74
CA GLU A 259 5.85 5.38 -1.81
C GLU A 259 5.84 6.83 -1.30
N HIS A 260 6.46 7.74 -2.06
CA HIS A 260 6.51 9.16 -1.76
C HIS A 260 6.37 10.02 -3.04
N LEU A 261 6.09 11.32 -2.90
CA LEU A 261 5.80 12.24 -4.02
C LEU A 261 6.93 12.33 -5.05
N ASN A 262 8.18 12.23 -4.59
CA ASN A 262 9.39 12.29 -5.39
C ASN A 262 10.50 11.34 -4.89
N SER A 263 10.12 10.30 -4.15
CA SER A 263 11.04 9.24 -3.75
C SER A 263 10.29 7.93 -3.46
N THR A 264 11.01 6.85 -3.23
CA THR A 264 10.46 5.65 -2.60
C THR A 264 11.52 5.07 -1.67
N THR A 265 11.07 4.45 -0.58
CA THR A 265 11.94 3.60 0.23
C THR A 265 11.68 2.15 -0.11
N ILE A 266 12.71 1.37 -0.44
CA ILE A 266 12.57 -0.05 -0.73
C ILE A 266 13.60 -0.83 0.08
N SER A 267 13.14 -1.88 0.72
CA SER A 267 14.02 -2.84 1.39
C SER A 267 13.92 -4.20 0.72
N PHE A 268 15.07 -4.84 0.53
CA PHE A 268 15.17 -6.12 -0.17
C PHE A 268 16.15 -7.04 0.56
N LYS A 269 16.05 -8.34 0.30
CA LYS A 269 17.06 -9.28 0.82
C LYS A 269 18.40 -8.92 0.17
N ARG A 270 19.52 -8.96 0.90
CA ARG A 270 20.86 -8.62 0.34
C ARG A 270 21.06 -9.30 -1.01
N TYR A 271 21.69 -8.59 -1.95
CA TYR A 271 21.68 -9.01 -3.36
C TYR A 271 22.35 -10.37 -3.56
N ASP A 272 23.49 -10.62 -2.90
CA ASP A 272 24.16 -11.92 -2.85
C ASP A 272 23.30 -13.09 -2.33
N ASP A 273 22.25 -12.81 -1.56
CA ASP A 273 21.36 -13.82 -0.99
C ASP A 273 20.06 -13.99 -1.82
N LEU A 274 19.84 -13.22 -2.89
CA LEU A 274 18.63 -13.32 -3.72
C LEU A 274 18.63 -14.63 -4.52
N ASP A 275 17.56 -15.41 -4.39
CA ASP A 275 17.23 -16.43 -5.39
C ASP A 275 16.44 -15.81 -6.55
N SER A 276 16.17 -16.60 -7.59
CA SER A 276 15.44 -16.11 -8.77
C SER A 276 14.05 -15.57 -8.43
N ALA A 277 13.36 -16.13 -7.44
CA ALA A 277 12.04 -15.67 -7.02
C ALA A 277 12.12 -14.37 -6.19
N ASP A 278 13.13 -14.26 -5.32
CA ASP A 278 13.41 -13.03 -4.57
C ASP A 278 13.79 -11.88 -5.54
N TYR A 279 14.55 -12.17 -6.61
CA TYR A 279 14.93 -11.18 -7.64
C TYR A 279 13.73 -10.73 -8.51
N HIS A 280 12.92 -11.68 -9.00
CA HIS A 280 11.67 -11.34 -9.71
C HIS A 280 10.79 -10.41 -8.86
N ARG A 281 10.66 -10.72 -7.57
CA ARG A 281 9.91 -9.87 -6.64
C ARG A 281 10.51 -8.47 -6.51
N LEU A 282 11.83 -8.33 -6.56
CA LEU A 282 12.49 -7.02 -6.47
C LEU A 282 12.17 -6.15 -7.69
N GLN A 283 12.20 -6.71 -8.91
CA GLN A 283 11.79 -6.01 -10.13
C GLN A 283 10.32 -5.54 -10.04
N PHE A 284 9.42 -6.45 -9.61
CA PHE A 284 8.03 -6.10 -9.34
C PHE A 284 7.90 -4.95 -8.35
N LEU A 285 8.69 -4.97 -7.26
CA LEU A 285 8.63 -3.95 -6.22
C LEU A 285 9.09 -2.58 -6.75
N PHE A 286 10.12 -2.52 -7.60
CA PHE A 286 10.48 -1.25 -8.25
C PHE A 286 9.34 -0.69 -9.09
N ALA A 287 8.68 -1.54 -9.88
CA ALA A 287 7.55 -1.11 -10.72
C ALA A 287 6.33 -0.70 -9.90
N HIS A 288 5.99 -1.43 -8.84
CA HIS A 288 4.88 -1.11 -7.94
C HIS A 288 5.09 0.25 -7.27
N GLU A 289 6.24 0.42 -6.63
CA GLU A 289 6.57 1.63 -5.87
C GLU A 289 6.79 2.85 -6.77
N PHE A 290 7.30 2.66 -7.99
CA PHE A 290 7.39 3.76 -8.94
C PHE A 290 6.03 4.15 -9.51
N PHE A 291 5.12 3.20 -9.77
CA PHE A 291 3.78 3.53 -10.26
C PHE A 291 2.98 4.35 -9.26
N HIS A 292 3.25 4.12 -7.97
CA HIS A 292 2.63 4.88 -6.90
C HIS A 292 2.88 6.39 -6.96
N LEU A 293 3.93 6.82 -7.65
CA LEU A 293 4.16 8.22 -8.01
C LEU A 293 2.90 8.90 -8.56
N TRP A 294 2.22 8.22 -9.47
CA TRP A 294 0.93 8.66 -9.99
C TRP A 294 -0.17 8.12 -9.08
N ASN A 295 -0.22 6.80 -8.86
CA ASN A 295 -1.31 6.18 -8.12
C ASN A 295 -1.11 6.20 -6.61
N VAL A 296 -2.07 6.83 -5.95
CA VAL A 296 -2.16 7.26 -4.56
C VAL A 296 -1.35 8.50 -4.17
N LYS A 297 -0.14 8.71 -4.69
CA LYS A 297 0.56 9.97 -4.38
C LYS A 297 -0.09 11.18 -5.05
N ARG A 298 -0.61 11.02 -6.27
CA ARG A 298 -1.28 12.11 -7.01
C ARG A 298 -2.74 11.79 -7.32
N ILE A 299 -3.01 10.58 -7.82
CA ILE A 299 -4.36 10.05 -8.09
C ILE A 299 -4.82 9.34 -6.82
N ARG A 300 -5.78 9.90 -6.10
CA ARG A 300 -6.25 9.31 -4.85
C ARG A 300 -7.75 9.56 -4.64
N PRO A 301 -8.42 8.75 -3.82
CA PRO A 301 -9.73 9.10 -3.29
C PRO A 301 -9.64 10.39 -2.48
N GLU A 302 -10.67 11.24 -2.54
CA GLU A 302 -10.69 12.54 -1.86
C GLU A 302 -10.46 12.47 -0.34
N ILE A 303 -10.82 11.37 0.32
CA ILE A 303 -10.59 11.16 1.76
C ILE A 303 -9.11 11.00 2.12
N LEU A 304 -8.25 10.68 1.14
CA LEU A 304 -6.80 10.58 1.32
C LEU A 304 -6.09 11.91 0.99
N GLY A 305 -6.79 13.05 1.06
CA GLY A 305 -6.20 14.34 0.72
C GLY A 305 -7.12 15.56 0.79
N PRO A 306 -6.84 16.58 1.64
CA PRO A 306 -5.69 16.72 2.55
C PRO A 306 -5.67 15.66 3.67
N PHE A 307 -4.48 15.36 4.19
CA PHE A 307 -4.30 14.29 5.17
C PHE A 307 -4.66 14.73 6.59
N ASP A 308 -5.64 14.07 7.19
CA ASP A 308 -5.83 14.09 8.65
C ASP A 308 -4.93 13.02 9.30
N TYR A 309 -3.84 13.46 9.93
CA TYR A 309 -2.87 12.60 10.61
C TYR A 309 -3.31 12.14 12.00
N SER A 310 -4.44 12.63 12.53
CA SER A 310 -4.87 12.37 13.91
C SER A 310 -5.53 11.00 14.10
N GLY A 311 -6.00 10.38 13.03
CA GLY A 311 -6.75 9.11 13.09
C GLY A 311 -6.89 8.39 11.75
N ALA A 312 -7.62 7.27 11.80
CA ALA A 312 -7.86 6.41 10.64
C ALA A 312 -8.69 7.10 9.56
N GLN A 313 -8.24 7.03 8.31
CA GLN A 313 -8.93 7.58 7.14
C GLN A 313 -9.50 6.43 6.30
N HIS A 314 -10.77 6.12 6.51
CA HIS A 314 -11.41 4.97 5.86
C HIS A 314 -11.78 5.27 4.40
N THR A 315 -11.35 4.40 3.48
CA THR A 315 -11.74 4.42 2.07
C THR A 315 -12.04 3.00 1.56
N ARG A 316 -13.00 2.87 0.65
CA ARG A 316 -13.35 1.66 -0.10
C ARG A 316 -12.44 1.44 -1.31
N ASN A 317 -11.59 2.41 -1.65
CA ASN A 317 -10.86 2.45 -2.91
C ASN A 317 -9.39 2.01 -2.81
N LEU A 318 -8.94 1.39 -1.71
CA LEU A 318 -7.57 0.86 -1.65
C LEU A 318 -7.30 -0.23 -2.69
N TYR A 319 -8.33 -0.92 -3.20
CA TYR A 319 -8.15 -1.86 -4.31
C TYR A 319 -7.72 -1.14 -5.61
N VAL A 320 -8.06 0.14 -5.78
CA VAL A 320 -7.54 1.01 -6.85
C VAL A 320 -6.13 1.47 -6.49
N SER A 321 -5.95 2.06 -5.31
CA SER A 321 -4.66 2.64 -4.89
C SER A 321 -3.53 1.61 -4.80
N GLU A 322 -3.84 0.39 -4.38
CA GLU A 322 -2.86 -0.66 -4.06
C GLU A 322 -3.00 -1.86 -4.99
N GLY A 323 -4.23 -2.34 -5.20
CA GLY A 323 -4.46 -3.49 -6.07
C GLY A 323 -4.16 -3.19 -7.54
N MET A 324 -4.54 -2.03 -8.07
CA MET A 324 -4.17 -1.69 -9.45
C MET A 324 -2.69 -1.32 -9.58
N SER A 325 -2.04 -0.87 -8.50
CA SER A 325 -0.58 -0.73 -8.46
C SER A 325 0.13 -2.07 -8.52
N ASP A 326 -0.41 -3.13 -7.90
CA ASP A 326 0.06 -4.51 -8.12
C ASP A 326 -0.12 -4.94 -9.57
N TYR A 327 -1.30 -4.68 -10.17
CA TYR A 327 -1.55 -5.00 -11.58
C TYR A 327 -0.53 -4.35 -12.51
N TYR A 328 -0.28 -3.04 -12.35
CA TYR A 328 0.74 -2.33 -13.12
C TYR A 328 2.15 -2.75 -12.76
N GLY A 329 2.43 -3.13 -11.50
CA GLY A 329 3.70 -3.71 -11.10
C GLY A 329 4.05 -4.94 -11.94
N TYR A 330 3.10 -5.87 -12.14
CA TYR A 330 3.31 -7.06 -12.97
C TYR A 330 3.33 -6.73 -14.47
N LEU A 331 2.46 -5.83 -14.93
CA LEU A 331 2.33 -5.49 -16.34
C LEU A 331 3.55 -4.70 -16.84
N SER A 332 4.02 -3.70 -16.09
CA SER A 332 5.15 -2.85 -16.48
C SER A 332 6.45 -3.62 -16.57
N VAL A 333 6.75 -4.54 -15.64
CA VAL A 333 7.98 -5.37 -15.75
C VAL A 333 7.94 -6.30 -16.97
N THR A 334 6.75 -6.76 -17.36
CA THR A 334 6.54 -7.58 -18.55
C THR A 334 6.70 -6.76 -19.82
N ARG A 335 6.06 -5.58 -19.88
CA ARG A 335 6.18 -4.65 -21.00
C ARG A 335 7.62 -4.18 -21.18
N ALA A 336 8.31 -3.81 -20.10
CA ALA A 336 9.73 -3.44 -20.08
C ALA A 336 10.68 -4.57 -20.52
N GLY A 337 10.18 -5.77 -20.82
CA GLY A 337 10.97 -6.90 -21.30
C GLY A 337 11.79 -7.61 -20.24
N LEU A 338 11.58 -7.27 -18.96
CA LEU A 338 12.27 -7.91 -17.83
C LEU A 338 11.67 -9.28 -17.52
N TRP A 339 10.37 -9.43 -17.73
CA TRP A 339 9.67 -10.72 -17.63
C TRP A 339 9.21 -11.20 -19.00
N THR A 340 9.36 -12.48 -19.25
CA THR A 340 8.76 -13.15 -20.40
C THR A 340 7.25 -13.35 -20.19
N ARG A 341 6.48 -13.52 -21.27
CA ARG A 341 5.03 -13.81 -21.15
C ARG A 341 4.72 -15.04 -20.28
N PRO A 342 5.47 -16.17 -20.39
CA PRO A 342 5.26 -17.30 -19.48
C PRO A 342 5.48 -16.96 -18.00
N GLU A 343 6.46 -16.12 -17.67
CA GLU A 343 6.70 -15.67 -16.28
C GLU A 343 5.53 -14.80 -15.80
N PHE A 344 5.05 -13.87 -16.63
CA PHE A 344 3.87 -13.06 -16.33
C PHE A 344 2.61 -13.91 -16.11
N TYR A 345 2.31 -14.86 -17.00
CA TYR A 345 1.17 -15.77 -16.86
C TYR A 345 1.29 -16.67 -15.62
N ALA A 346 2.50 -17.11 -15.29
CA ALA A 346 2.75 -17.88 -14.08
C ALA A 346 2.51 -17.02 -12.82
N GLU A 347 2.91 -15.75 -12.82
CA GLU A 347 2.66 -14.84 -11.70
C GLU A 347 1.16 -14.58 -11.53
N LEU A 348 0.43 -14.25 -12.60
CA LEU A 348 -1.03 -14.10 -12.56
C LEU A 348 -1.71 -15.36 -12.01
N ALA A 349 -1.26 -16.55 -12.40
CA ALA A 349 -1.79 -17.80 -11.89
C ALA A 349 -1.53 -17.98 -10.37
N LYS A 350 -0.38 -17.54 -9.85
CA LYS A 350 -0.10 -17.52 -8.40
C LYS A 350 -0.98 -16.52 -7.66
N VAL A 351 -1.26 -15.34 -8.25
CA VAL A 351 -2.17 -14.34 -7.66
C VAL A 351 -3.59 -14.90 -7.59
N ILE A 352 -4.06 -15.57 -8.64
CA ILE A 352 -5.33 -16.31 -8.66
C ILE A 352 -5.34 -17.39 -7.57
N ASP A 353 -4.31 -18.22 -7.50
CA ASP A 353 -4.20 -19.28 -6.49
C ASP A 353 -4.26 -18.73 -5.06
N THR A 354 -3.59 -17.61 -4.81
CA THR A 354 -3.58 -16.91 -3.53
C THR A 354 -4.99 -16.45 -3.14
N LEU A 355 -5.73 -15.83 -4.07
CA LEU A 355 -7.12 -15.43 -3.80
C LEU A 355 -8.01 -16.66 -3.58
N GLN A 356 -7.92 -17.66 -4.44
CA GLN A 356 -8.76 -18.87 -4.40
C GLN A 356 -8.49 -19.74 -3.17
N SER A 357 -7.30 -19.64 -2.59
CA SER A 357 -6.94 -20.27 -1.33
C SER A 357 -7.46 -19.51 -0.09
N ALA A 358 -7.85 -18.23 -0.23
CA ALA A 358 -8.39 -17.44 0.86
C ALA A 358 -9.90 -17.72 1.05
N PRO A 359 -10.34 -18.22 2.23
CA PRO A 359 -11.77 -18.44 2.50
C PRO A 359 -12.57 -17.14 2.50
N GLY A 360 -11.94 -16.03 2.89
CA GLY A 360 -12.57 -14.71 2.98
C GLY A 360 -13.15 -14.21 1.66
N ARG A 361 -12.69 -14.72 0.51
CA ARG A 361 -13.16 -14.28 -0.81
C ARG A 361 -14.67 -14.50 -1.01
N LEU A 362 -15.24 -15.45 -0.28
CA LEU A 362 -16.66 -15.84 -0.36
C LEU A 362 -17.56 -15.03 0.58
N VAL A 363 -16.99 -14.16 1.42
CA VAL A 363 -17.74 -13.45 2.48
C VAL A 363 -17.36 -11.98 2.62
N THR A 364 -16.29 -11.53 1.96
CA THR A 364 -15.78 -10.16 2.05
C THR A 364 -15.52 -9.60 0.67
N SER A 365 -16.12 -8.45 0.38
CA SER A 365 -15.90 -7.71 -0.86
C SER A 365 -14.56 -6.98 -0.84
N VAL A 366 -14.06 -6.54 -2.00
CA VAL A 366 -12.76 -5.86 -2.03
C VAL A 366 -12.86 -4.46 -1.40
N GLU A 367 -13.99 -3.77 -1.56
CA GLU A 367 -14.29 -2.51 -0.88
C GLU A 367 -14.31 -2.67 0.64
N SER A 368 -14.92 -3.75 1.13
CA SER A 368 -14.94 -4.06 2.57
C SER A 368 -13.53 -4.34 3.08
N ALA A 369 -12.68 -5.00 2.30
CA ALA A 369 -11.29 -5.23 2.66
C ALA A 369 -10.50 -3.92 2.71
N SER A 370 -10.71 -3.01 1.74
CA SER A 370 -10.12 -1.67 1.74
C SER A 370 -10.56 -0.85 2.95
N TRP A 371 -11.87 -0.80 3.21
CA TRP A 371 -12.44 -0.04 4.34
C TRP A 371 -11.87 -0.52 5.69
N ASN A 372 -11.75 -1.84 5.86
CA ASN A 372 -11.31 -2.45 7.11
C ASN A 372 -9.79 -2.59 7.24
N ALA A 373 -8.98 -1.96 6.37
CA ALA A 373 -7.52 -1.96 6.48
C ALA A 373 -7.04 -1.48 7.86
N TRP A 374 -7.78 -0.55 8.47
CA TRP A 374 -7.51 0.02 9.80
C TRP A 374 -7.91 -0.87 10.98
N THR A 375 -8.85 -1.80 10.75
CA THR A 375 -9.51 -2.59 11.81
C THR A 375 -9.57 -4.05 11.41
N ARG A 376 -8.41 -4.71 11.46
CA ARG A 376 -8.30 -6.13 11.12
C ARG A 376 -9.14 -6.99 12.07
N SER A 377 -10.00 -7.81 11.50
CA SER A 377 -10.81 -8.79 12.26
C SER A 377 -9.93 -9.82 12.99
N ASP A 378 -10.30 -10.15 14.22
CA ASP A 378 -9.74 -11.28 14.98
C ASP A 378 -9.95 -12.61 14.25
N ASN A 379 -10.93 -12.68 13.34
CA ASN A 379 -11.25 -13.83 12.51
C ASN A 379 -10.71 -13.70 11.06
N SER A 380 -9.72 -12.84 10.84
CA SER A 380 -9.21 -12.51 9.49
C SER A 380 -8.67 -13.70 8.70
N ALA A 381 -8.27 -14.81 9.33
CA ALA A 381 -7.90 -16.04 8.63
C ALA A 381 -9.08 -16.66 7.84
N HIS A 382 -10.31 -16.37 8.26
CA HIS A 382 -11.54 -16.90 7.67
C HIS A 382 -12.31 -15.86 6.85
N THR A 383 -12.25 -14.59 7.25
CA THR A 383 -13.02 -13.52 6.63
C THR A 383 -12.15 -12.56 5.83
N GLY A 384 -10.83 -12.59 5.98
CA GLY A 384 -9.93 -11.64 5.32
C GLY A 384 -9.65 -12.00 3.87
N ILE A 385 -9.54 -10.97 3.04
CA ILE A 385 -8.87 -11.02 1.74
C ILE A 385 -7.90 -9.86 1.65
N SER A 386 -6.91 -9.97 0.77
CA SER A 386 -6.04 -8.85 0.42
C SER A 386 -6.70 -7.99 -0.66
N TYR A 387 -6.88 -6.70 -0.39
CA TYR A 387 -7.31 -5.73 -1.39
C TYR A 387 -6.25 -5.48 -2.47
N TYR A 388 -4.97 -5.80 -2.20
CA TYR A 388 -3.92 -5.88 -3.23
C TYR A 388 -4.23 -7.01 -4.23
N ILE A 389 -4.38 -8.23 -3.72
CA ILE A 389 -4.55 -9.44 -4.55
C ILE A 389 -5.88 -9.45 -5.31
N LYS A 390 -7.01 -9.18 -4.63
CA LYS A 390 -8.30 -9.12 -5.33
C LYS A 390 -8.39 -7.86 -6.22
N GLY A 391 -7.81 -6.75 -5.77
CA GLY A 391 -7.79 -5.49 -6.55
C GLY A 391 -6.99 -5.60 -7.84
N SER A 392 -5.83 -6.28 -7.84
CA SER A 392 -5.05 -6.50 -9.06
C SER A 392 -5.77 -7.37 -10.08
N LEU A 393 -6.48 -8.41 -9.62
CA LEU A 393 -7.31 -9.25 -10.48
C LEU A 393 -8.55 -8.51 -11.00
N VAL A 394 -9.16 -7.63 -10.19
CA VAL A 394 -10.23 -6.74 -10.67
C VAL A 394 -9.69 -5.76 -11.72
N GLY A 395 -8.51 -5.17 -11.50
CA GLY A 395 -7.83 -4.32 -12.47
C GLY A 395 -7.60 -5.04 -13.81
N LEU A 396 -7.11 -6.29 -13.76
CA LEU A 396 -6.98 -7.15 -14.93
C LEU A 396 -8.33 -7.33 -15.65
N LEU A 397 -9.39 -7.70 -14.93
CA LEU A 397 -10.73 -7.91 -15.53
C LEU A 397 -11.25 -6.64 -16.20
N ILE A 398 -11.12 -5.48 -15.55
CA ILE A 398 -11.55 -4.19 -16.09
C ILE A 398 -10.76 -3.84 -17.36
N ASP A 399 -9.42 -3.96 -17.34
CA ASP A 399 -8.59 -3.62 -18.51
C ASP A 399 -8.94 -4.49 -19.72
N LEU A 400 -9.07 -5.81 -19.53
CA LEU A 400 -9.41 -6.74 -20.61
C LEU A 400 -10.82 -6.51 -21.16
N GLU A 401 -11.80 -6.23 -20.29
CA GLU A 401 -13.17 -5.90 -20.68
C GLU A 401 -13.22 -4.58 -21.47
N MET A 402 -12.51 -3.53 -21.02
CA MET A 402 -12.40 -2.26 -21.75
C MET A 402 -11.84 -2.45 -23.15
N ARG A 403 -10.76 -3.24 -23.27
CA ARG A 403 -10.13 -3.56 -24.56
C ARG A 403 -11.08 -4.31 -25.48
N GLU A 404 -11.85 -5.27 -24.97
CA GLU A 404 -12.87 -5.95 -25.76
C GLU A 404 -13.94 -4.97 -26.28
N ARG A 405 -14.54 -4.18 -25.38
CA ARG A 405 -15.64 -3.27 -25.72
C ARG A 405 -15.25 -2.17 -26.69
N THR A 406 -13.98 -1.79 -26.70
CA THR A 406 -13.47 -0.69 -27.51
C THR A 406 -12.63 -1.16 -28.69
N ASP A 407 -12.54 -2.48 -28.94
CA ASP A 407 -11.68 -3.07 -29.96
C ASP A 407 -10.22 -2.59 -29.84
N GLY A 408 -9.74 -2.52 -28.60
CA GLY A 408 -8.38 -2.11 -28.22
C GLY A 408 -8.11 -0.61 -28.27
N ARG A 409 -9.13 0.23 -28.52
CA ARG A 409 -8.96 1.69 -28.58
C ARG A 409 -8.80 2.36 -27.22
N ALA A 410 -9.27 1.74 -26.14
CA ALA A 410 -9.02 2.20 -24.79
C ALA A 410 -8.78 1.03 -23.83
N SER A 411 -8.18 1.37 -22.70
CA SER A 411 -7.64 0.47 -21.69
C SER A 411 -7.66 1.14 -20.32
N LEU A 412 -7.27 0.39 -19.30
CA LEU A 412 -7.08 0.94 -17.97
C LEU A 412 -5.99 2.04 -17.94
N ASP A 413 -5.02 2.01 -18.86
CA ASP A 413 -3.96 3.02 -18.97
C ASP A 413 -4.57 4.41 -19.25
N ASP A 414 -5.60 4.45 -20.11
CA ASP A 414 -6.31 5.68 -20.46
C ASP A 414 -7.12 6.22 -19.26
N VAL A 415 -7.64 5.33 -18.40
CA VAL A 415 -8.34 5.71 -17.17
C VAL A 415 -7.38 6.38 -16.18
N PHE A 416 -6.19 5.82 -15.98
CA PHE A 416 -5.19 6.43 -15.09
C PHE A 416 -4.68 7.76 -15.63
N ARG A 417 -4.49 7.90 -16.94
CA ARG A 417 -4.17 9.20 -17.57
C ARG A 417 -5.30 10.22 -17.35
N TYR A 418 -6.56 9.82 -17.52
CA TYR A 418 -7.72 10.67 -17.23
C TYR A 418 -7.77 11.08 -15.75
N LEU A 419 -7.62 10.13 -14.83
CA LEU A 419 -7.62 10.42 -13.40
C LEU A 419 -6.46 11.34 -13.01
N MET A 420 -5.28 11.18 -13.59
CA MET A 420 -4.17 12.11 -13.39
C MET A 420 -4.53 13.52 -13.84
N ALA A 421 -5.07 13.67 -15.05
CA ALA A 421 -5.42 14.97 -15.61
C ALA A 421 -6.57 15.65 -14.84
N GLU A 422 -7.63 14.90 -14.52
CA GLU A 422 -8.87 15.45 -13.97
C GLU A 422 -8.94 15.45 -12.45
N HIS A 423 -8.22 14.57 -11.78
CA HIS A 423 -8.31 14.35 -10.33
C HIS A 423 -6.95 14.32 -9.61
N GLY A 424 -5.85 14.34 -10.34
CA GLY A 424 -4.51 14.37 -9.77
C GLY A 424 -4.22 15.65 -8.97
N LEU A 425 -3.28 15.58 -8.03
CA LEU A 425 -2.79 16.74 -7.30
C LEU A 425 -2.50 17.95 -8.23
N PRO A 426 -2.83 19.18 -7.80
CA PRO A 426 -3.26 19.59 -6.45
C PRO A 426 -4.78 19.47 -6.22
N LYS A 427 -5.52 18.76 -7.07
CA LYS A 427 -6.96 18.54 -6.89
C LYS A 427 -7.23 17.58 -5.72
N PRO A 428 -8.43 17.59 -5.12
CA PRO A 428 -8.73 16.77 -3.94
C PRO A 428 -8.60 15.26 -4.19
N GLY A 429 -8.91 14.80 -5.40
CA GLY A 429 -8.96 13.38 -5.76
C GLY A 429 -10.21 13.04 -6.55
N PHE A 430 -10.42 11.75 -6.78
CA PHE A 430 -11.69 11.24 -7.31
C PHE A 430 -12.67 10.96 -6.17
N ALA A 431 -13.97 11.01 -6.48
CA ALA A 431 -15.03 10.82 -5.51
C ALA A 431 -14.96 9.42 -4.87
N GLU A 432 -15.16 9.35 -3.56
CA GLU A 432 -15.10 8.09 -2.80
C GLU A 432 -16.13 7.07 -3.28
N ASP A 433 -17.36 7.51 -3.55
CA ASP A 433 -18.43 6.65 -4.04
C ASP A 433 -18.52 6.72 -5.58
N GLY A 434 -18.14 5.64 -6.26
CA GLY A 434 -18.33 5.47 -7.70
C GLY A 434 -17.43 6.32 -8.61
N GLY A 435 -16.52 7.13 -8.07
CA GLY A 435 -15.65 8.01 -8.86
C GLY A 435 -14.75 7.25 -9.84
N PHE A 436 -14.14 6.15 -9.38
CA PHE A 436 -13.32 5.31 -10.25
C PHE A 436 -14.14 4.59 -11.33
N GLN A 437 -15.31 4.04 -10.97
CA GLN A 437 -16.22 3.44 -11.95
C GLN A 437 -16.61 4.46 -13.02
N ALA A 438 -17.01 5.68 -12.63
CA ALA A 438 -17.38 6.73 -13.58
C ALA A 438 -16.26 7.06 -14.58
N ALA A 439 -15.00 7.03 -14.15
CA ALA A 439 -13.85 7.21 -15.03
C ALA A 439 -13.70 6.07 -16.05
N VAL A 440 -13.84 4.81 -15.62
CA VAL A 440 -13.83 3.63 -16.51
C VAL A 440 -14.94 3.72 -17.56
N GLU A 441 -16.17 4.04 -17.14
CA GLU A 441 -17.32 4.14 -18.04
C GLU A 441 -17.17 5.29 -19.04
N LEU A 442 -16.67 6.45 -18.58
CA LEU A 442 -16.45 7.62 -19.42
C LEU A 442 -15.46 7.30 -20.54
N ILE A 443 -14.28 6.79 -20.18
CA ILE A 443 -13.21 6.49 -21.14
C ILE A 443 -13.62 5.40 -22.12
N THR A 444 -14.37 4.39 -21.65
CA THR A 444 -14.94 3.37 -22.53
C THR A 444 -15.92 3.97 -23.54
N ALA A 445 -16.79 4.88 -23.07
CA ALA A 445 -17.77 5.56 -23.93
C ALA A 445 -17.08 6.44 -25.00
N GLU A 446 -16.06 7.20 -24.60
CA GLU A 446 -15.30 8.09 -25.50
C GLU A 446 -14.56 7.30 -26.60
N ALA A 447 -14.12 6.07 -26.30
CA ALA A 447 -13.56 5.15 -27.27
C ALA A 447 -14.60 4.38 -28.11
N GLY A 448 -15.89 4.68 -27.92
CA GLY A 448 -17.01 4.11 -28.66
C GLY A 448 -17.42 2.70 -28.22
N GLY A 449 -17.05 2.28 -27.01
CA GLY A 449 -17.49 1.02 -26.41
C GLY A 449 -18.76 1.15 -25.56
N ASP A 450 -19.31 0.03 -25.13
CA ASP A 450 -20.43 0.00 -24.17
C ASP A 450 -19.95 0.43 -22.78
N ARG A 451 -20.55 1.50 -22.26
CA ARG A 451 -20.12 2.13 -21.02
C ARG A 451 -20.62 1.46 -19.75
N ASP A 452 -21.55 0.52 -19.81
CA ASP A 452 -22.16 -0.03 -18.59
C ASP A 452 -21.27 -1.07 -17.91
N PHE A 453 -20.56 -0.66 -16.86
CA PHE A 453 -19.76 -1.56 -16.01
C PHE A 453 -20.47 -1.92 -14.70
N SER A 454 -21.73 -1.52 -14.52
CA SER A 454 -22.45 -1.62 -13.24
C SER A 454 -22.45 -3.04 -12.70
N GLU A 455 -22.76 -4.03 -13.55
CA GLU A 455 -22.80 -5.44 -13.14
C GLU A 455 -21.42 -5.95 -12.69
N LEU A 456 -20.34 -5.55 -13.37
CA LEU A 456 -18.97 -5.95 -13.00
C LEU A 456 -18.60 -5.40 -11.62
N PHE A 457 -18.87 -4.11 -11.38
CA PHE A 457 -18.60 -3.47 -10.08
C PHE A 457 -19.50 -4.03 -8.97
N GLU A 458 -20.78 -4.25 -9.24
CA GLU A 458 -21.71 -4.85 -8.27
C GLU A 458 -21.26 -6.25 -7.85
N ARG A 459 -20.89 -7.11 -8.80
CA ARG A 459 -20.54 -8.51 -8.51
C ARG A 459 -19.16 -8.66 -7.88
N TYR A 460 -18.17 -7.94 -8.41
CA TYR A 460 -16.75 -8.22 -8.12
C TYR A 460 -16.07 -7.19 -7.20
N VAL A 461 -16.57 -5.95 -7.16
CA VAL A 461 -16.00 -4.87 -6.33
C VAL A 461 -16.73 -4.77 -4.99
N SER A 462 -18.02 -4.39 -5.04
CA SER A 462 -18.87 -4.27 -3.85
C SER A 462 -19.44 -5.61 -3.38
N GLY A 463 -19.57 -6.58 -4.30
CA GLY A 463 -20.04 -7.93 -4.06
C GLY A 463 -18.95 -8.95 -3.67
N ILE A 464 -19.43 -10.18 -3.43
CA ILE A 464 -18.64 -11.33 -2.97
C ILE A 464 -18.65 -12.49 -3.97
N GLU A 465 -19.13 -12.25 -5.19
CA GLU A 465 -19.16 -13.29 -6.21
C GLU A 465 -17.73 -13.65 -6.65
N GLU A 466 -17.52 -14.92 -7.00
CA GLU A 466 -16.22 -15.37 -7.53
C GLU A 466 -15.95 -14.74 -8.90
N LEU A 467 -14.71 -14.29 -9.10
CA LEU A 467 -14.28 -13.67 -10.35
C LEU A 467 -14.33 -14.68 -11.50
N ASP A 468 -15.04 -14.35 -12.57
CA ASP A 468 -15.01 -15.16 -13.80
C ASP A 468 -13.78 -14.77 -14.65
N TYR A 469 -12.64 -15.38 -14.34
CA TYR A 469 -11.39 -15.08 -15.05
C TYR A 469 -11.47 -15.41 -16.54
N ASN A 470 -12.20 -16.47 -16.93
CA ASN A 470 -12.25 -16.90 -18.32
C ASN A 470 -13.16 -16.02 -19.16
N ALA A 471 -14.16 -15.36 -18.55
CA ALA A 471 -14.93 -14.32 -19.22
C ALA A 471 -14.02 -13.22 -19.77
N ALA A 472 -13.03 -12.76 -18.99
CA ALA A 472 -12.08 -11.72 -19.40
C ALA A 472 -10.89 -12.25 -20.22
N LEU A 473 -10.23 -13.33 -19.79
CA LEU A 473 -9.01 -13.86 -20.43
C LEU A 473 -9.24 -14.27 -21.89
N GLN A 474 -10.43 -14.75 -22.24
CA GLN A 474 -10.73 -15.17 -23.60
C GLN A 474 -10.68 -14.01 -24.62
N HIS A 475 -10.92 -12.76 -24.18
CA HIS A 475 -10.84 -11.56 -25.03
C HIS A 475 -9.44 -11.36 -25.61
N VAL A 476 -8.41 -11.80 -24.87
CA VAL A 476 -7.00 -11.74 -25.28
C VAL A 476 -6.45 -13.12 -25.66
N GLY A 477 -7.32 -14.06 -26.01
CA GLY A 477 -6.89 -15.36 -26.50
C GLY A 477 -6.20 -16.22 -25.44
N LEU A 478 -6.49 -15.98 -24.16
CA LEU A 478 -5.98 -16.74 -23.02
C LEU A 478 -7.11 -17.54 -22.38
N ARG A 479 -6.74 -18.55 -21.59
CA ARG A 479 -7.66 -19.21 -20.65
C ARG A 479 -6.94 -19.67 -19.40
N LEU A 480 -7.66 -19.65 -18.29
CA LEU A 480 -7.28 -20.30 -17.05
C LEU A 480 -7.62 -21.79 -17.13
N GLU A 481 -6.59 -22.61 -17.03
CA GLU A 481 -6.69 -24.03 -16.76
C GLU A 481 -6.67 -24.28 -15.26
N THR A 482 -7.63 -25.07 -14.80
CA THR A 482 -7.71 -25.52 -13.43
C THR A 482 -7.49 -27.03 -13.42
N ASP A 483 -6.35 -27.46 -12.89
CA ASP A 483 -6.13 -28.88 -12.61
C ASP A 483 -6.52 -29.15 -11.16
N ARG A 484 -7.51 -30.04 -10.99
CA ARG A 484 -7.90 -30.55 -9.69
C ARG A 484 -7.15 -31.84 -9.51
N GLY A 485 -6.04 -31.78 -8.76
CA GLY A 485 -5.18 -32.91 -8.49
C GLY A 485 -5.91 -34.09 -7.85
N GLN A 486 -5.18 -35.18 -7.64
CA GLN A 486 -5.75 -36.41 -7.09
C GLN A 486 -6.42 -36.15 -5.73
N PRO A 487 -7.59 -36.76 -5.46
CA PRO A 487 -8.28 -36.60 -4.19
C PRO A 487 -7.42 -37.11 -3.04
N ARG A 488 -7.20 -36.25 -2.05
CA ARG A 488 -6.48 -36.53 -0.81
C ARG A 488 -7.44 -36.47 0.35
N ARG A 489 -7.27 -37.38 1.32
CA ARG A 489 -8.11 -37.47 2.51
C ARG A 489 -7.67 -36.35 3.43
N SER A 490 -8.58 -35.45 3.75
CA SER A 490 -8.22 -34.23 4.45
C SER A 490 -9.21 -33.95 5.57
N LEU A 491 -8.68 -33.37 6.64
CA LEU A 491 -9.47 -32.71 7.66
C LEU A 491 -9.98 -31.34 7.15
N GLY A 492 -9.45 -30.81 6.05
CA GLY A 492 -9.81 -29.47 5.57
C GLY A 492 -9.47 -28.38 6.59
N VAL A 493 -8.33 -28.51 7.26
CA VAL A 493 -7.77 -27.54 8.22
C VAL A 493 -6.29 -27.31 7.94
N SER A 494 -5.79 -26.12 8.24
CA SER A 494 -4.36 -25.85 8.29
C SER A 494 -3.80 -26.29 9.64
N MET A 495 -2.62 -26.89 9.64
CA MET A 495 -1.93 -27.33 10.85
C MET A 495 -0.50 -26.79 10.88
N ALA A 496 -0.04 -26.41 12.06
CA ALA A 496 1.35 -26.08 12.35
C ALA A 496 1.96 -27.15 13.26
N VAL A 497 3.28 -27.34 13.15
CA VAL A 497 4.03 -28.21 14.07
C VAL A 497 4.70 -27.35 15.12
N ASP A 498 4.32 -27.54 16.39
CA ASP A 498 4.94 -26.87 17.54
C ASP A 498 5.52 -27.90 18.51
N ALA A 499 6.85 -27.96 18.59
CA ALA A 499 7.59 -28.87 19.46
C ALA A 499 7.07 -30.33 19.39
N ASP A 500 6.95 -30.87 18.16
CA ASP A 500 6.43 -32.21 17.85
C ASP A 500 4.90 -32.41 18.05
N ARG A 501 4.15 -31.33 18.23
CA ARG A 501 2.68 -31.36 18.35
C ARG A 501 2.02 -30.82 17.08
N LEU A 502 0.93 -31.44 16.65
CA LEU A 502 0.08 -30.94 15.58
C LEU A 502 -0.95 -29.97 16.15
N VAL A 503 -0.83 -28.69 15.80
CA VAL A 503 -1.73 -27.63 16.25
C VAL A 503 -2.56 -27.15 15.06
N VAL A 504 -3.88 -27.13 15.20
CA VAL A 504 -4.75 -26.57 14.18
C VAL A 504 -4.57 -25.06 14.14
N SER A 505 -4.11 -24.52 13.02
CA SER A 505 -3.79 -23.09 12.85
C SER A 505 -4.90 -22.30 12.16
N ALA A 506 -5.68 -22.93 11.28
CA ALA A 506 -6.85 -22.33 10.63
C ALA A 506 -7.87 -23.39 10.21
N ILE A 507 -9.15 -23.04 10.20
CA ILE A 507 -10.27 -23.95 9.89
C ILE A 507 -11.22 -23.36 8.85
N PRO A 508 -10.98 -23.57 7.55
CA PRO A 508 -11.89 -23.16 6.48
C PRO A 508 -13.35 -23.59 6.76
N PRO A 509 -14.36 -22.72 6.56
CA PRO A 509 -15.76 -22.96 6.93
C PRO A 509 -16.49 -24.00 6.06
N THR A 510 -15.74 -24.77 5.26
CA THR A 510 -16.23 -25.80 4.34
C THR A 510 -15.61 -27.17 4.61
N GLY A 511 -14.54 -27.25 5.41
CA GLY A 511 -13.76 -28.46 5.63
C GLY A 511 -14.36 -29.46 6.63
N ALA A 512 -13.93 -30.71 6.56
CA ALA A 512 -14.37 -31.79 7.46
C ALA A 512 -14.20 -31.44 8.95
N GLY A 513 -13.09 -30.79 9.28
CA GLY A 513 -12.73 -30.34 10.62
C GLY A 513 -13.65 -29.24 11.13
N TYR A 514 -14.04 -28.30 10.27
CA TYR A 514 -15.05 -27.29 10.61
C TYR A 514 -16.38 -27.95 10.95
N ASN A 515 -16.85 -28.83 10.06
CA ASN A 515 -18.12 -29.55 10.24
C ASN A 515 -18.13 -30.43 11.50
N ALA A 516 -16.96 -30.95 11.90
CA ALA A 516 -16.79 -31.74 13.11
C ALA A 516 -16.60 -30.90 14.38
N GLY A 517 -16.43 -29.58 14.27
CA GLY A 517 -16.24 -28.68 15.40
C GLY A 517 -14.82 -28.67 15.97
N LEU A 518 -13.80 -28.94 15.15
CA LEU A 518 -12.41 -28.57 15.48
C LEU A 518 -12.31 -27.04 15.67
N MET A 519 -11.35 -26.60 16.47
CA MET A 519 -11.08 -25.19 16.76
C MET A 519 -9.62 -24.85 16.51
N ALA A 520 -9.35 -23.63 16.04
CA ALA A 520 -7.98 -23.14 15.99
C ALA A 520 -7.37 -23.17 17.40
N GLY A 521 -6.12 -23.61 17.50
CA GLY A 521 -5.45 -23.89 18.77
C GLY A 521 -5.70 -25.29 19.33
N ASP A 522 -6.59 -26.09 18.75
CA ASP A 522 -6.69 -27.51 19.11
C ASP A 522 -5.37 -28.21 18.83
N VAL A 523 -4.85 -28.94 19.81
CA VAL A 523 -3.68 -29.81 19.65
C VAL A 523 -4.15 -31.23 19.43
N ILE A 524 -3.88 -31.79 18.26
CA ILE A 524 -4.26 -33.17 17.92
C ILE A 524 -3.30 -34.11 18.65
N LEU A 525 -3.84 -34.84 19.64
CA LEU A 525 -3.10 -35.79 20.46
C LEU A 525 -3.12 -37.19 19.87
N MET A 526 -4.29 -37.63 19.37
CA MET A 526 -4.50 -38.98 18.86
C MET A 526 -5.40 -38.98 17.62
N LEU A 527 -5.19 -39.98 16.76
CA LEU A 527 -6.05 -40.38 15.65
C LEU A 527 -6.38 -41.85 15.83
N ASP A 528 -7.67 -42.18 15.92
CA ASP A 528 -8.20 -43.56 16.10
C ASP A 528 -7.49 -44.35 17.22
N GLY A 529 -7.22 -43.69 18.36
CA GLY A 529 -6.60 -44.34 19.51
C GLY A 529 -5.07 -44.49 19.47
N ASP A 530 -4.40 -44.04 18.40
CA ASP A 530 -2.93 -43.94 18.38
C ASP A 530 -2.46 -42.49 18.42
N ARG A 531 -1.29 -42.25 19.05
CA ARG A 531 -0.65 -40.93 19.10
C ARG A 531 -0.54 -40.31 17.70
N ALA A 532 -0.96 -39.05 17.57
CA ALA A 532 -0.75 -38.27 16.38
C ALA A 532 0.71 -37.79 16.35
N VAL A 533 1.46 -38.21 15.34
CA VAL A 533 2.87 -37.83 15.15
C VAL A 533 2.96 -37.02 13.86
N PRO A 534 3.47 -35.78 13.87
CA PRO A 534 3.46 -34.90 12.72
C PRO A 534 3.97 -35.52 11.42
N SER A 535 5.08 -36.26 11.50
CA SER A 535 5.73 -36.89 10.34
C SER A 535 4.94 -38.03 9.68
N THR A 536 3.96 -38.61 10.38
CA THR A 536 3.18 -39.76 9.87
C THR A 536 1.69 -39.47 9.76
N PHE A 537 1.20 -38.39 10.36
CA PHE A 537 -0.21 -38.09 10.47
C PHE A 537 -0.91 -38.01 9.11
N GLU A 538 -0.32 -37.29 8.16
CA GLU A 538 -0.86 -37.17 6.81
C GLU A 538 -0.96 -38.53 6.12
N ALA A 539 0.09 -39.36 6.20
CA ALA A 539 0.07 -40.71 5.63
C ALA A 539 -1.02 -41.59 6.25
N ARG A 540 -1.28 -41.45 7.56
CA ARG A 540 -2.37 -42.16 8.25
C ARG A 540 -3.75 -41.70 7.79
N LEU A 541 -3.94 -40.41 7.52
CA LEU A 541 -5.18 -39.91 6.90
C LEU A 541 -5.35 -40.48 5.48
N GLN A 542 -4.29 -40.47 4.67
CA GLN A 542 -4.34 -40.98 3.29
C GLN A 542 -4.61 -42.49 3.20
N ALA A 543 -4.31 -43.27 4.26
CA ALA A 543 -4.62 -44.69 4.35
C ALA A 543 -6.12 -44.99 4.54
N LYS A 544 -6.95 -43.98 4.82
CA LYS A 544 -8.41 -44.11 5.01
C LYS A 544 -9.19 -43.87 3.71
N ALA A 545 -10.47 -44.25 3.69
CA ALA A 545 -11.38 -43.88 2.62
C ALA A 545 -12.04 -42.52 2.91
N ALA A 546 -12.45 -41.83 1.84
CA ALA A 546 -13.28 -40.64 1.98
C ALA A 546 -14.64 -41.04 2.59
N GLY A 547 -15.15 -40.25 3.52
CA GLY A 547 -16.36 -40.53 4.28
C GLY A 547 -16.14 -41.40 5.52
N ASP A 548 -14.95 -41.99 5.70
CA ASP A 548 -14.64 -42.78 6.89
C ASP A 548 -14.80 -41.91 8.14
N PRO A 549 -15.46 -42.44 9.19
CA PRO A 549 -15.41 -41.82 10.50
C PRO A 549 -14.02 -42.07 11.08
N ILE A 550 -13.38 -41.00 11.52
CA ILE A 550 -12.18 -41.05 12.35
C ILE A 550 -12.47 -40.38 13.68
N GLU A 551 -11.72 -40.76 14.70
CA GLU A 551 -11.79 -40.18 16.02
C GLU A 551 -10.51 -39.40 16.30
N LEU A 552 -10.62 -38.10 16.55
CA LEU A 552 -9.51 -37.28 17.00
C LEU A 552 -9.63 -37.05 18.50
N LEU A 553 -8.57 -37.32 19.25
CA LEU A 553 -8.45 -36.80 20.63
C LEU A 553 -7.66 -35.51 20.56
N VAL A 554 -8.26 -34.40 20.99
CA VAL A 554 -7.64 -33.07 20.95
C VAL A 554 -7.53 -32.46 22.35
N ALA A 555 -6.41 -31.81 22.64
CA ALA A 555 -6.36 -30.86 23.75
C ALA A 555 -6.89 -29.51 23.25
N ARG A 556 -7.96 -29.04 23.89
CA ARG A 556 -8.62 -27.78 23.62
C ARG A 556 -8.57 -26.91 24.87
N GLY A 557 -7.62 -25.97 24.90
CA GLY A 557 -7.27 -25.29 26.15
C GLY A 557 -6.92 -26.33 27.22
N ASP A 558 -7.60 -26.26 28.37
CA ASP A 558 -7.30 -27.13 29.52
C ASP A 558 -8.06 -28.46 29.54
N ARG A 559 -8.84 -28.76 28.49
CA ARG A 559 -9.62 -30.00 28.42
C ARG A 559 -9.21 -30.87 27.24
N VAL A 560 -9.38 -32.17 27.42
CA VAL A 560 -9.26 -33.14 26.34
C VAL A 560 -10.66 -33.46 25.82
N VAL A 561 -10.84 -33.39 24.50
CA VAL A 561 -12.12 -33.63 23.83
C VAL A 561 -11.92 -34.65 22.73
N THR A 562 -12.87 -35.58 22.62
CA THR A 562 -12.97 -36.48 21.49
C THR A 562 -13.82 -35.84 20.40
N VAL A 563 -13.27 -35.69 19.20
CA VAL A 563 -13.91 -35.06 18.04
C VAL A 563 -14.08 -36.09 16.93
N PRO A 564 -15.30 -36.59 16.69
CA PRO A 564 -15.57 -37.48 15.57
C PRO A 564 -15.58 -36.68 14.26
N VAL A 565 -14.70 -37.02 13.34
CA VAL A 565 -14.60 -36.35 12.03
C VAL A 565 -14.99 -37.33 10.93
N ARG A 566 -15.81 -36.89 9.97
CA ARG A 566 -16.00 -37.61 8.72
C ARG A 566 -15.03 -37.07 7.70
N LEU A 567 -14.03 -37.88 7.31
CA LEU A 567 -13.01 -37.44 6.36
C LEU A 567 -13.64 -37.03 5.03
N GLN A 568 -13.18 -35.93 4.48
CA GLN A 568 -13.56 -35.49 3.14
C GLN A 568 -12.38 -35.67 2.19
N ASN A 569 -12.69 -35.72 0.89
CA ASN A 569 -11.67 -35.50 -0.12
C ASN A 569 -11.44 -34.01 -0.28
N ASP A 570 -10.19 -33.63 -0.21
CA ASP A 570 -9.70 -32.37 -0.70
C ASP A 570 -8.89 -32.61 -1.99
N ARG A 571 -8.82 -31.60 -2.86
CA ARG A 571 -8.03 -31.64 -4.09
C ARG A 571 -7.19 -30.38 -4.12
N ALA A 572 -5.87 -30.57 -4.09
CA ALA A 572 -4.95 -29.50 -4.44
C ALA A 572 -5.35 -29.00 -5.83
N THR A 573 -5.71 -27.72 -5.90
CA THR A 573 -6.10 -27.08 -7.15
C THR A 573 -4.91 -26.26 -7.61
N THR A 574 -4.46 -26.49 -8.83
CA THR A 574 -3.43 -25.66 -9.46
C THR A 574 -4.02 -24.91 -10.62
N TYR A 575 -3.52 -23.69 -10.80
CA TYR A 575 -3.96 -22.77 -11.83
C TYR A 575 -2.85 -22.54 -12.83
N ARG A 576 -3.19 -22.52 -14.12
CA ARG A 576 -2.26 -22.19 -15.20
C ARG A 576 -2.97 -21.36 -16.25
N ILE A 577 -2.41 -20.20 -16.59
CA ILE A 577 -2.89 -19.43 -17.74
C ILE A 577 -2.15 -19.92 -18.98
N VAL A 578 -2.91 -20.21 -20.04
CA VAL A 578 -2.37 -20.67 -21.32
C VAL A 578 -2.91 -19.86 -22.48
N GLU A 579 -2.11 -19.67 -23.51
CA GLU A 579 -2.60 -19.16 -24.79
C GLU A 579 -3.48 -20.22 -25.48
N MET A 580 -4.62 -19.78 -26.00
CA MET A 580 -5.54 -20.65 -26.73
C MET A 580 -4.98 -20.92 -28.13
N PRO A 581 -4.79 -22.20 -28.54
CA PRO A 581 -4.24 -22.52 -29.86
C PRO A 581 -5.08 -22.00 -31.04
N ASN A 582 -6.38 -21.80 -30.81
CA ASN A 582 -7.34 -21.35 -31.81
C ASN A 582 -7.89 -19.95 -31.46
N ALA A 583 -7.09 -19.10 -30.80
CA ALA A 583 -7.46 -17.71 -30.55
C ALA A 583 -7.73 -17.00 -31.89
N THR A 584 -8.74 -16.13 -31.91
CA THR A 584 -9.04 -15.32 -33.10
C THR A 584 -7.95 -14.28 -33.34
N ASP A 585 -7.77 -13.83 -34.58
CA ASP A 585 -6.82 -12.77 -34.91
C ASP A 585 -7.08 -11.50 -34.08
N ARG A 586 -8.35 -11.19 -33.82
CA ARG A 586 -8.77 -10.09 -32.93
C ARG A 586 -8.24 -10.30 -31.52
N ALA A 587 -8.46 -11.49 -30.94
CA ALA A 587 -8.02 -11.78 -29.58
C ALA A 587 -6.49 -11.76 -29.44
N VAL A 588 -5.77 -12.25 -30.45
CA VAL A 588 -4.31 -12.12 -30.52
C VAL A 588 -3.91 -10.65 -30.60
N SER A 589 -4.54 -9.86 -31.46
CA SER A 589 -4.26 -8.42 -31.58
C SER A 589 -4.49 -7.66 -30.27
N LEU A 590 -5.55 -7.96 -29.53
CA LEU A 590 -5.82 -7.36 -28.23
C LEU A 590 -4.75 -7.75 -27.20
N ARG A 591 -4.28 -9.00 -27.22
CA ARG A 591 -3.18 -9.46 -26.36
C ARG A 591 -1.88 -8.74 -26.68
N GLU A 592 -1.55 -8.59 -27.96
CA GLU A 592 -0.37 -7.85 -28.36
C GLU A 592 -0.49 -6.38 -27.92
N ALA A 593 -1.64 -5.73 -28.14
CA ALA A 593 -1.87 -4.36 -27.68
C ALA A 593 -1.84 -4.22 -26.14
N TRP A 594 -2.13 -5.29 -25.41
CA TRP A 594 -2.04 -5.32 -23.96
C TRP A 594 -0.60 -5.47 -23.45
N LEU A 595 0.22 -6.31 -24.09
CA LEU A 595 1.56 -6.66 -23.63
C LEU A 595 2.70 -5.94 -24.37
N THR A 596 2.40 -5.19 -25.43
CA THR A 596 3.40 -4.41 -26.16
C THR A 596 3.84 -3.24 -25.28
N PRO A 597 5.15 -3.01 -25.12
CA PRO A 597 5.65 -1.84 -24.40
C PRO A 597 5.35 -0.53 -25.14
N TYR A 598 5.28 0.55 -24.39
CA TYR A 598 5.30 1.89 -24.98
C TYR A 598 6.68 2.23 -25.54
N MET A 599 7.74 1.71 -24.91
CA MET A 599 9.11 1.83 -25.38
C MET A 599 9.55 0.57 -26.11
N THR A 600 9.88 0.69 -27.40
CA THR A 600 10.60 -0.38 -28.09
C THR A 600 12.08 -0.29 -27.70
N PRO A 601 12.72 -1.38 -27.20
CA PRO A 601 14.10 -1.35 -26.75
C PRO A 601 15.12 -0.96 -27.83
#